data_AF-A0AAI8N0I3-F1
#
_entry.id   AF-A0AAI8N0I3-F1
#
_cell.length_a   1.000
_cell.length_b   1.000
_cell.length_c   1.000
_cell.angle_alpha   90.00
_cell.angle_beta   90.00
_cell.angle_gamma   90.00
#
_symmetry.space_group_name_H-M   'P 1'
#
loop_
_entity.id
_entity.type
_entity.pdbx_description
1 polymer ?
#
loop_
_entity_poly.entity_id
_entity_poly.type
_entity_poly.pdbx_seq_one_letter_code
_entity_poly.pdbx_strand_id
1 'polypeptide(L)'
;MKKRVRREDRKAAGKEAEQKKPSKVTLFCRSLQRLKHLYCNINIQLPSITKKGILVLILSFLLLPFLRADAASDTYGSFEELKLHEAPSVFSISSKEHDPSVLILAIHGGGIEPGTSELARKIAENRSLYLFEGLKSAGNAELHLTSSHFDEPKAVQMVKEHSNVISLHGYGSDDKKIKIGGTDRERAELLTDVLKRNGYPAVLLGINDKYAGVSPNNLANHSSSGLSIQIEMSTGFRKSLFDTFTLKSRASTQNDTFLQFTKTISDFINDNYK
;
A
#
# COMPACT_ATOMS: atom_id res chain seq x y z
N MET A 1 -71.31 -22.71 24.25
CA MET A 1 -70.62 -23.87 24.87
C MET A 1 -69.12 -23.74 24.61
N LYS A 2 -68.30 -23.93 25.66
CA LYS A 2 -66.84 -23.70 25.72
C LYS A 2 -66.04 -24.53 24.70
N LYS A 3 -64.98 -23.98 24.09
CA LYS A 3 -63.58 -24.18 24.53
C LYS A 3 -62.58 -23.40 23.65
N ARG A 4 -61.69 -22.71 24.37
CA ARG A 4 -60.54 -21.90 23.94
C ARG A 4 -59.30 -22.79 24.07
N VAL A 5 -58.52 -23.00 23.01
CA VAL A 5 -57.13 -23.49 23.11
C VAL A 5 -56.25 -22.76 22.08
N ARG A 6 -55.04 -22.45 22.53
CA ARG A 6 -54.07 -21.45 22.09
C ARG A 6 -53.51 -21.67 20.68
N ARG A 7 -53.33 -20.57 19.95
CA ARG A 7 -52.28 -20.42 18.93
C ARG A 7 -50.93 -20.36 19.64
N GLU A 8 -50.03 -21.28 19.32
CA GLU A 8 -48.60 -21.11 19.55
C GLU A 8 -47.96 -20.73 18.21
N ASP A 9 -47.59 -19.47 18.09
CA ASP A 9 -46.62 -19.00 17.10
C ASP A 9 -45.24 -19.54 17.48
N ARG A 10 -44.68 -20.45 16.69
CA ARG A 10 -43.25 -20.79 16.74
C ARG A 10 -42.58 -20.36 15.45
N LYS A 11 -42.14 -19.10 15.43
CA LYS A 11 -40.98 -18.67 14.64
C LYS A 11 -39.75 -19.39 15.19
N ALA A 12 -39.30 -20.45 14.53
CA ALA A 12 -37.97 -21.01 14.75
C ALA A 12 -36.99 -20.29 13.83
N ALA A 13 -36.25 -19.35 14.43
CA ALA A 13 -35.14 -18.64 13.82
C ALA A 13 -34.02 -19.63 13.46
N GLY A 14 -33.70 -19.74 12.18
CA GLY A 14 -32.41 -20.27 11.74
C GLY A 14 -31.32 -19.27 12.11
N LYS A 15 -30.59 -19.53 13.19
CA LYS A 15 -29.32 -18.86 13.47
C LYS A 15 -28.28 -19.48 12.54
N GLU A 16 -27.92 -18.77 11.48
CA GLU A 16 -26.64 -19.00 10.81
C GLU A 16 -25.53 -18.91 11.85
N ALA A 17 -24.77 -19.99 11.99
CA ALA A 17 -23.61 -20.03 12.86
C ALA A 17 -22.52 -19.14 12.24
N GLU A 18 -22.44 -17.91 12.72
CA GLU A 18 -21.33 -17.01 12.46
C GLU A 18 -20.02 -17.71 12.85
N GLN A 19 -19.25 -18.14 11.84
CA GLN A 19 -17.92 -18.71 12.03
C GLN A 19 -17.00 -17.62 12.59
N LYS A 20 -16.91 -17.56 13.92
CA LYS A 20 -16.04 -16.64 14.64
C LYS A 20 -14.59 -16.92 14.25
N LYS A 21 -13.99 -16.02 13.48
CA LYS A 21 -12.58 -16.07 13.08
C LYS A 21 -11.72 -16.22 14.34
N PRO A 22 -10.83 -17.23 14.43
CA PRO A 22 -10.09 -17.51 15.66
C PRO A 22 -9.24 -16.30 16.05
N SER A 23 -9.25 -15.94 17.33
CA SER A 23 -8.46 -14.80 17.82
C SER A 23 -6.96 -15.07 17.64
N LYS A 24 -6.14 -14.01 17.58
CA LYS A 24 -4.67 -14.13 17.49
C LYS A 24 -4.11 -15.02 18.62
N VAL A 25 -4.70 -14.97 19.80
CA VAL A 25 -4.35 -15.82 20.96
C VAL A 25 -4.66 -17.29 20.67
N THR A 26 -5.82 -17.60 20.08
CA THR A 26 -6.20 -18.98 19.74
C THR A 26 -5.32 -19.57 18.63
N LEU A 27 -4.91 -18.76 17.65
CA LEU A 27 -3.94 -19.15 16.62
C LEU A 27 -2.55 -19.42 17.20
N PHE A 28 -2.08 -18.55 18.09
CA PHE A 28 -0.80 -18.69 18.79
C PHE A 28 -0.73 -19.95 19.68
N CYS A 29 -1.80 -20.23 20.44
CA CYS A 29 -1.89 -21.45 21.25
C CYS A 29 -1.89 -22.72 20.38
N ARG A 30 -2.55 -22.70 19.22
CA ARG A 30 -2.56 -23.83 18.27
C ARG A 30 -1.19 -24.03 17.60
N SER A 31 -0.47 -22.96 17.28
CA SER A 31 0.91 -23.06 16.77
C SER A 31 1.88 -23.60 17.84
N LEU A 32 1.74 -23.20 19.10
CA LEU A 32 2.53 -23.73 20.21
C LEU A 32 2.24 -25.23 20.45
N GLN A 33 0.98 -25.66 20.35
CA GLN A 33 0.63 -27.08 20.45
C GLN A 33 1.24 -27.91 19.31
N ARG A 34 1.26 -27.40 18.07
CA ARG A 34 1.94 -28.07 16.94
C ARG A 34 3.46 -28.11 17.13
N LEU A 35 4.04 -27.07 17.72
CA LEU A 35 5.48 -27.02 18.03
C LEU A 35 5.87 -28.07 19.07
N LYS A 36 5.02 -28.30 20.07
CA LYS A 36 5.21 -29.34 21.09
C LYS A 36 5.24 -30.74 20.47
N HIS A 37 4.37 -31.01 19.49
CA HIS A 37 4.39 -32.28 18.74
C HIS A 37 5.61 -32.43 17.83
N LEU A 38 6.05 -31.36 17.18
CA LEU A 38 7.23 -31.38 16.32
C LEU A 38 8.52 -31.61 17.13
N TYR A 39 8.62 -30.99 18.31
CA TYR A 39 9.73 -31.18 19.24
C TYR A 39 9.80 -32.61 19.78
N CYS A 40 8.66 -33.23 20.11
CA CYS A 40 8.61 -34.64 20.52
C CYS A 40 9.08 -35.59 19.41
N ASN A 41 8.74 -35.32 18.14
CA ASN A 41 9.16 -36.19 17.02
C ASN A 41 10.65 -36.06 16.67
N ILE A 42 11.25 -34.86 16.79
CA ILE A 42 12.70 -34.66 16.57
C ILE A 42 13.54 -35.34 17.67
N ASN A 43 12.95 -35.61 18.84
CA ASN A 43 13.70 -36.11 19.98
C ASN A 43 14.20 -37.56 19.84
N ILE A 44 13.70 -38.32 18.86
CA ILE A 44 13.86 -39.77 18.79
C ILE A 44 15.09 -40.25 17.98
N GLN A 45 15.77 -39.43 17.16
CA GLN A 45 16.78 -40.00 16.22
C GLN A 45 18.03 -39.18 15.84
N LEU A 46 18.39 -38.09 16.55
CA LEU A 46 19.54 -37.25 16.16
C LEU A 46 20.50 -36.88 17.33
N PRO A 47 21.81 -36.69 17.07
CA PRO A 47 22.78 -36.19 18.07
C PRO A 47 22.45 -34.79 18.61
N SER A 48 22.86 -34.49 19.85
CA SER A 48 22.53 -33.24 20.58
C SER A 48 22.88 -31.94 19.84
N ILE A 49 23.96 -31.94 19.05
CA ILE A 49 24.48 -30.74 18.36
C ILE A 49 23.60 -30.38 17.15
N THR A 50 23.12 -31.38 16.39
CA THR A 50 22.22 -31.15 15.25
C THR A 50 20.80 -30.77 15.69
N LYS A 51 20.35 -31.20 16.88
CA LYS A 51 19.07 -30.80 17.47
C LYS A 51 18.98 -29.29 17.75
N LYS A 52 20.05 -28.68 18.28
CA LYS A 52 20.09 -27.24 18.56
C LYS A 52 20.05 -26.40 17.28
N GLY A 53 20.79 -26.80 16.25
CA GLY A 53 20.81 -26.10 14.95
C GLY A 53 19.46 -26.15 14.22
N ILE A 54 18.81 -27.31 14.18
CA ILE A 54 17.49 -27.47 13.54
C ILE A 54 16.41 -26.69 14.31
N LEU A 55 16.45 -26.68 15.65
CA LEU A 55 15.51 -25.91 16.46
C LEU A 55 15.64 -24.40 16.21
N VAL A 56 16.87 -23.89 16.09
CA VAL A 56 17.13 -22.48 15.77
C VAL A 56 16.61 -22.14 14.38
N LEU A 57 16.81 -23.00 13.37
CA LEU A 57 16.29 -22.82 12.02
C LEU A 57 14.76 -22.84 11.96
N ILE A 58 14.11 -23.76 12.68
CA ILE A 58 12.65 -23.84 12.75
C ILE A 58 12.09 -22.62 13.47
N LEU A 59 12.70 -22.19 14.58
CA LEU A 59 12.27 -21.02 15.35
C LEU A 59 12.42 -19.73 14.55
N SER A 60 13.51 -19.58 13.80
CA SER A 60 13.71 -18.43 12.89
C SER A 60 12.71 -18.45 11.74
N PHE A 61 12.43 -19.60 11.14
CA PHE A 61 11.40 -19.74 10.09
C PHE A 61 9.96 -19.47 10.61
N LEU A 62 9.68 -19.83 11.87
CA LEU A 62 8.40 -19.55 12.54
C LEU A 62 8.26 -18.11 12.99
N LEU A 63 9.36 -17.40 13.27
CA LEU A 63 9.39 -15.98 13.64
C LEU A 63 9.36 -15.05 12.41
N LEU A 64 9.75 -15.52 11.22
CA LEU A 64 9.68 -14.76 9.97
C LEU A 64 8.30 -14.12 9.68
N PRO A 65 7.15 -14.81 9.85
CA PRO A 65 5.83 -14.20 9.67
C PRO A 65 5.38 -13.29 10.83
N PHE A 66 6.13 -13.24 11.94
CA PHE A 66 5.93 -12.28 13.03
C PHE A 66 6.76 -11.00 12.88
N LEU A 67 7.70 -10.95 11.94
CA LEU A 67 8.27 -9.70 11.40
C LEU A 67 7.29 -9.01 10.44
N ARG A 68 5.98 -9.05 10.76
CA ARG A 68 5.02 -8.16 10.12
C ARG A 68 5.26 -6.81 10.77
N ALA A 69 5.86 -5.90 9.99
CA ALA A 69 5.88 -4.49 10.30
C ALA A 69 4.42 -4.03 10.53
N ASP A 70 4.03 -3.96 11.80
CA ASP A 70 3.13 -2.91 12.26
C ASP A 70 3.72 -1.58 11.75
N ALA A 71 2.88 -0.59 11.44
CA ALA A 71 3.31 0.70 10.89
C ALA A 71 4.40 1.31 11.80
N ALA A 72 5.65 1.00 11.47
CA ALA A 72 6.80 1.45 12.20
C ALA A 72 6.89 2.94 11.92
N SER A 73 7.25 3.71 12.95
CA SER A 73 7.74 5.07 12.72
C SER A 73 8.79 5.03 11.62
N ASP A 74 8.81 6.04 10.77
CA ASP A 74 9.88 6.22 9.79
C ASP A 74 11.24 6.16 10.49
N THR A 75 12.22 5.59 9.80
CA THR A 75 13.60 5.50 10.30
C THR A 75 14.24 6.90 10.43
N TYR A 76 13.85 7.81 9.54
CA TYR A 76 14.36 9.17 9.44
C TYR A 76 13.22 10.18 9.65
N GLY A 77 13.53 11.33 10.24
CA GLY A 77 12.59 12.43 10.45
C GLY A 77 12.52 13.43 9.29
N SER A 78 13.51 13.42 8.38
CA SER A 78 13.57 14.29 7.20
C SER A 78 14.40 13.67 6.06
N PHE A 79 14.30 14.25 4.88
CA PHE A 79 15.15 13.89 3.73
C PHE A 79 16.63 14.20 3.99
N GLU A 80 16.94 15.31 4.66
CA GLU A 80 18.33 15.64 5.00
C GLU A 80 18.92 14.59 5.95
N GLU A 81 18.16 14.13 6.94
CA GLU A 81 18.60 13.05 7.82
C GLU A 81 18.81 11.73 7.05
N LEU A 82 17.86 11.36 6.17
CA LEU A 82 18.00 10.19 5.29
C LEU A 82 19.29 10.29 4.46
N LYS A 83 19.50 11.43 3.80
CA LYS A 83 20.66 11.68 2.92
C LYS A 83 22.00 11.64 3.66
N LEU A 84 22.03 12.02 4.93
CA LEU A 84 23.24 11.94 5.77
C LEU A 84 23.60 10.50 6.15
N HIS A 85 22.62 9.61 6.28
CA HIS A 85 22.82 8.24 6.78
C HIS A 85 22.87 7.18 5.67
N GLU A 86 22.34 7.49 4.49
CA GLU A 86 22.24 6.56 3.36
C GLU A 86 23.25 6.88 2.27
N ALA A 87 23.84 5.84 1.67
CA ALA A 87 24.71 6.04 0.52
C ALA A 87 23.89 6.57 -0.68
N PRO A 88 24.36 7.57 -1.45
CA PRO A 88 23.60 8.13 -2.57
C PRO A 88 23.20 7.13 -3.66
N SER A 89 23.82 5.95 -3.71
CA SER A 89 23.48 4.88 -4.65
C SER A 89 22.25 4.05 -4.26
N VAL A 90 21.75 4.19 -3.02
CA VAL A 90 20.61 3.39 -2.52
C VAL A 90 19.27 4.07 -2.74
N PHE A 91 19.26 5.29 -3.25
CA PHE A 91 18.05 5.98 -3.70
C PHE A 91 18.31 6.79 -4.95
N SER A 92 17.26 7.18 -5.66
CA SER A 92 17.36 8.12 -6.78
C SER A 92 16.20 9.08 -6.80
N ILE A 93 16.46 10.31 -7.26
CA ILE A 93 15.45 11.32 -7.52
C ILE A 93 15.36 11.52 -9.02
N SER A 94 14.15 11.43 -9.58
CA SER A 94 13.86 11.70 -10.98
C SER A 94 12.75 12.74 -11.06
N SER A 95 12.93 13.75 -11.91
CA SER A 95 11.90 14.74 -12.19
C SER A 95 11.76 15.00 -13.69
N LYS A 96 10.55 15.32 -14.12
CA LYS A 96 10.24 15.83 -15.46
C LYS A 96 9.27 16.99 -15.31
N GLU A 97 9.51 18.08 -16.01
CA GLU A 97 8.59 19.22 -16.04
C GLU A 97 7.87 19.27 -17.38
N HIS A 98 6.58 19.59 -17.31
CA HIS A 98 5.67 19.88 -18.41
C HIS A 98 4.75 21.03 -17.97
N ASP A 99 3.60 21.16 -18.61
CA ASP A 99 2.50 22.01 -18.14
C ASP A 99 2.26 21.86 -16.61
N PRO A 100 2.09 22.98 -15.88
CA PRO A 100 1.99 23.00 -14.43
C PRO A 100 0.57 22.70 -13.89
N SER A 101 -0.37 22.19 -14.70
CA SER A 101 -1.74 21.88 -14.22
C SER A 101 -1.75 20.74 -13.20
N VAL A 102 -1.01 19.65 -13.47
CA VAL A 102 -1.01 18.42 -12.67
C VAL A 102 0.40 17.85 -12.54
N LEU A 103 0.84 17.68 -11.29
CA LEU A 103 2.04 16.92 -10.94
C LEU A 103 1.66 15.48 -10.59
N ILE A 104 2.30 14.51 -11.25
CA ILE A 104 2.31 13.12 -10.79
C ILE A 104 3.42 12.95 -9.76
N LEU A 105 3.04 12.66 -8.53
CA LEU A 105 3.93 12.57 -7.38
C LEU A 105 4.03 11.12 -6.91
N ALA A 106 5.25 10.59 -6.79
CA ALA A 106 5.52 9.31 -6.16
C ALA A 106 6.74 9.42 -5.25
N ILE A 107 6.49 9.70 -3.97
CA ILE A 107 7.56 9.86 -2.97
C ILE A 107 8.07 8.52 -2.41
N HIS A 108 7.44 7.40 -2.79
CA HIS A 108 7.76 6.05 -2.30
C HIS A 108 7.98 5.05 -3.46
N GLY A 109 8.75 5.46 -4.45
CA GLY A 109 9.12 4.65 -5.62
C GLY A 109 10.10 3.51 -5.34
N GLY A 110 10.39 2.75 -6.38
CA GLY A 110 11.41 1.70 -6.42
C GLY A 110 11.01 0.51 -5.55
N GLY A 111 11.82 0.26 -4.52
CA GLY A 111 11.58 -0.80 -3.56
C GLY A 111 10.76 -0.39 -2.34
N ILE A 112 10.43 0.90 -2.14
CA ILE A 112 9.72 1.41 -0.96
C ILE A 112 8.26 0.94 -1.01
N GLU A 113 7.53 1.36 -2.05
CA GLU A 113 6.18 0.87 -2.37
C GLU A 113 6.14 0.30 -3.80
N PRO A 114 6.66 -0.93 -4.01
CA PRO A 114 6.85 -1.55 -5.32
C PRO A 114 5.71 -1.35 -6.35
N GLY A 115 6.00 -0.82 -7.53
CA GLY A 115 5.00 -0.59 -8.59
C GLY A 115 4.60 0.88 -8.80
N THR A 116 4.81 1.74 -7.79
CA THR A 116 4.50 3.18 -7.89
C THR A 116 5.38 3.89 -8.91
N SER A 117 6.67 3.56 -9.02
CA SER A 117 7.58 4.11 -10.03
C SER A 117 7.08 3.89 -11.45
N GLU A 118 6.72 2.64 -11.76
CA GLU A 118 6.31 2.27 -13.11
C GLU A 118 4.99 2.97 -13.47
N LEU A 119 4.04 3.00 -12.54
CA LEU A 119 2.78 3.73 -12.70
C LEU A 119 3.02 5.23 -12.89
N ALA A 120 3.84 5.86 -12.05
CA ALA A 120 4.14 7.28 -12.12
C ALA A 120 4.76 7.66 -13.47
N ARG A 121 5.78 6.90 -13.91
CA ARG A 121 6.43 7.11 -15.20
C ARG A 121 5.45 6.96 -16.37
N LYS A 122 4.54 5.99 -16.32
CA LYS A 122 3.56 5.75 -17.40
C LYS A 122 2.48 6.82 -17.45
N ILE A 123 1.92 7.22 -16.30
CA ILE A 123 0.89 8.26 -16.23
C ILE A 123 1.47 9.62 -16.61
N ALA A 124 2.75 9.87 -16.30
CA ALA A 124 3.43 11.12 -16.54
C ALA A 124 4.12 11.25 -17.92
N GLU A 125 3.79 10.40 -18.91
CA GLU A 125 4.41 10.48 -20.24
C GLU A 125 4.37 11.92 -20.81
N ASN A 126 3.22 12.58 -20.67
CA ASN A 126 2.96 13.95 -21.13
C ASN A 126 2.59 14.91 -19.98
N ARG A 127 3.08 14.67 -18.76
CA ARG A 127 2.83 15.49 -17.55
C ARG A 127 4.07 15.59 -16.70
N SER A 128 4.08 16.55 -15.79
CA SER A 128 5.14 16.65 -14.81
C SER A 128 5.18 15.43 -13.89
N LEU A 129 6.39 15.03 -13.53
CA LEU A 129 6.70 13.90 -12.68
C LEU A 129 7.67 14.33 -11.59
N TYR A 130 7.38 13.95 -10.36
CA TYR A 130 8.39 13.80 -9.32
C TYR A 130 8.38 12.36 -8.81
N LEU A 131 9.56 11.75 -8.71
CA LEU A 131 9.74 10.38 -8.28
C LEU A 131 10.99 10.25 -7.39
N PHE A 132 10.78 9.79 -6.16
CA PHE A 132 11.85 9.34 -5.25
C PHE A 132 11.81 7.81 -5.17
N GLU A 133 12.94 7.15 -5.42
CA GLU A 133 13.00 5.68 -5.49
C GLU A 133 14.00 5.10 -4.50
N GLY A 134 13.59 4.08 -3.75
CA GLY A 134 14.53 3.22 -3.03
C GLY A 134 15.10 2.14 -3.94
N LEU A 135 16.43 2.00 -3.94
CA LEU A 135 17.19 1.11 -4.83
C LEU A 135 17.98 0.03 -4.09
N LYS A 136 17.76 -0.14 -2.78
CA LYS A 136 18.40 -1.23 -2.01
C LYS A 136 17.93 -2.59 -2.56
N SER A 137 18.81 -3.59 -2.49
CA SER A 137 18.44 -4.97 -2.81
C SER A 137 17.42 -5.56 -1.82
N ALA A 138 17.44 -5.08 -0.56
CA ALA A 138 16.47 -5.35 0.50
C ALA A 138 16.44 -4.17 1.49
N GLY A 139 15.40 -4.05 2.32
CA GLY A 139 15.34 -3.03 3.38
C GLY A 139 14.90 -1.62 2.92
N ASN A 140 14.31 -1.47 1.74
CA ASN A 140 13.85 -0.16 1.25
C ASN A 140 12.78 0.51 2.14
N ALA A 141 12.11 -0.23 3.03
CA ALA A 141 11.20 0.36 4.00
C ALA A 141 11.88 1.38 4.93
N GLU A 142 13.19 1.27 5.14
CA GLU A 142 13.96 2.26 5.91
C GLU A 142 14.05 3.62 5.21
N LEU A 143 13.88 3.66 3.89
CA LEU A 143 13.90 4.88 3.09
C LEU A 143 12.52 5.57 3.03
N HIS A 144 11.50 4.98 3.67
CA HIS A 144 10.17 5.59 3.72
C HIS A 144 10.20 6.81 4.65
N LEU A 145 9.75 7.94 4.12
CA LEU A 145 9.41 9.15 4.86
C LEU A 145 7.93 9.42 4.63
N THR A 146 7.12 9.46 5.67
CA THR A 146 5.69 9.78 5.58
C THR A 146 5.47 11.09 4.84
N SER A 147 4.39 11.20 4.07
CA SER A 147 4.13 12.39 3.24
C SER A 147 4.09 13.70 4.05
N SER A 148 3.85 13.63 5.37
CA SER A 148 3.89 14.79 6.27
C SER A 148 5.29 15.23 6.73
N HIS A 149 6.31 14.40 6.52
CA HIS A 149 7.71 14.71 6.80
C HIS A 149 8.58 14.70 5.54
N PHE A 150 8.01 14.38 4.37
CA PHE A 150 8.75 14.37 3.12
C PHE A 150 9.07 15.80 2.68
N ASP A 151 10.34 16.18 2.77
CA ASP A 151 10.83 17.55 2.57
C ASP A 151 12.01 17.64 1.58
N GLU A 152 12.15 16.66 0.69
CA GLU A 152 13.17 16.70 -0.37
C GLU A 152 13.01 17.99 -1.20
N PRO A 153 14.08 18.79 -1.38
CA PRO A 153 13.97 20.14 -1.95
C PRO A 153 13.32 20.22 -3.34
N LYS A 154 13.62 19.30 -4.25
CA LYS A 154 13.03 19.32 -5.60
C LYS A 154 11.55 18.95 -5.56
N ALA A 155 11.13 18.03 -4.72
CA ALA A 155 9.73 17.67 -4.49
C ALA A 155 8.93 18.88 -3.99
N VAL A 156 9.45 19.55 -2.96
CA VAL A 156 8.84 20.74 -2.37
C VAL A 156 8.70 21.86 -3.40
N GLN A 157 9.75 22.09 -4.20
CA GLN A 157 9.72 23.07 -5.28
C GLN A 157 8.63 22.71 -6.30
N MET A 158 8.69 21.51 -6.87
CA MET A 158 7.77 21.11 -7.94
C MET A 158 6.31 21.15 -7.46
N VAL A 159 6.01 20.66 -6.27
CA VAL A 159 4.65 20.72 -5.73
C VAL A 159 4.13 22.16 -5.71
N LYS A 160 4.91 23.12 -5.22
CA LYS A 160 4.51 24.53 -5.14
C LYS A 160 4.31 25.18 -6.52
N GLU A 161 5.05 24.72 -7.53
CA GLU A 161 4.95 25.22 -8.91
C GLU A 161 3.75 24.65 -9.67
N HIS A 162 3.08 23.62 -9.14
CA HIS A 162 1.93 22.99 -9.79
C HIS A 162 0.61 23.36 -9.13
N SER A 163 -0.46 23.38 -9.94
CA SER A 163 -1.81 23.66 -9.46
C SER A 163 -2.38 22.51 -8.67
N ASN A 164 -2.24 21.28 -9.16
CA ASN A 164 -2.84 20.08 -8.57
C ASN A 164 -1.81 18.95 -8.47
N VAL A 165 -2.01 18.03 -7.52
CA VAL A 165 -1.14 16.88 -7.31
C VAL A 165 -1.94 15.59 -7.32
N ILE A 166 -1.44 14.57 -8.03
CA ILE A 166 -1.90 13.19 -7.91
C ILE A 166 -0.75 12.39 -7.28
N SER A 167 -0.93 11.98 -6.03
CA SER A 167 0.09 11.24 -5.27
C SER A 167 -0.18 9.73 -5.27
N LEU A 168 0.79 8.96 -5.74
CA LEU A 168 0.71 7.50 -5.84
C LEU A 168 1.42 6.83 -4.66
N HIS A 169 0.68 5.97 -3.96
CA HIS A 169 1.15 5.25 -2.80
C HIS A 169 0.76 3.77 -2.84
N GLY A 170 1.37 2.96 -1.97
CA GLY A 170 1.08 1.56 -1.83
C GLY A 170 1.15 1.05 -0.39
N TYR A 171 0.06 0.41 0.06
CA TYR A 171 0.00 -0.18 1.40
C TYR A 171 0.09 -1.71 1.39
N GLY A 172 0.46 -2.28 2.55
CA GLY A 172 0.55 -3.71 2.78
C GLY A 172 -0.82 -4.37 2.89
N SER A 173 -1.19 -5.19 1.90
CA SER A 173 -2.39 -6.04 1.90
C SER A 173 -2.38 -6.96 0.68
N ASP A 174 -2.75 -8.23 0.85
CA ASP A 174 -2.86 -9.20 -0.25
C ASP A 174 -4.17 -9.07 -1.05
N ASP A 175 -5.21 -8.44 -0.47
CA ASP A 175 -6.42 -8.06 -1.20
C ASP A 175 -6.08 -7.17 -2.39
N LYS A 176 -6.90 -7.22 -3.46
CA LYS A 176 -6.86 -6.23 -4.54
C LYS A 176 -7.83 -5.10 -4.23
N LYS A 177 -7.31 -3.98 -3.72
CA LYS A 177 -8.07 -2.77 -3.40
C LYS A 177 -7.27 -1.51 -3.73
N ILE A 178 -8.00 -0.48 -4.15
CA ILE A 178 -7.51 0.87 -4.37
C ILE A 178 -8.30 1.79 -3.45
N LYS A 179 -7.61 2.62 -2.68
CA LYS A 179 -8.24 3.62 -1.82
C LYS A 179 -7.95 4.99 -2.38
N ILE A 180 -8.99 5.80 -2.57
CA ILE A 180 -8.88 7.14 -3.11
C ILE A 180 -9.16 8.15 -2.01
N GLY A 181 -8.26 9.10 -1.83
CA GLY A 181 -8.38 10.20 -0.87
C GLY A 181 -7.87 11.51 -1.49
N GLY A 182 -7.35 12.39 -0.65
CA GLY A 182 -6.88 13.71 -1.02
C GLY A 182 -7.88 14.82 -0.67
N THR A 183 -7.42 16.06 -0.83
CA THR A 183 -8.17 17.29 -0.54
C THR A 183 -9.14 17.66 -1.67
N ASP A 184 -8.89 17.21 -2.90
CA ASP A 184 -9.80 17.39 -4.04
C ASP A 184 -10.94 16.38 -3.99
N ARG A 185 -11.94 16.66 -3.15
CA ARG A 185 -13.03 15.72 -2.85
C ARG A 185 -13.90 15.40 -4.05
N GLU A 186 -14.19 16.39 -4.88
CA GLU A 186 -15.04 16.24 -6.05
C GLU A 186 -14.36 15.36 -7.11
N ARG A 187 -13.09 15.64 -7.43
CA ARG A 187 -12.35 14.81 -8.40
C ARG A 187 -11.96 13.45 -7.84
N ALA A 188 -11.71 13.32 -6.54
CA ALA A 188 -11.47 12.02 -5.89
C ALA A 188 -12.70 11.10 -5.98
N GLU A 189 -13.91 11.64 -5.78
CA GLU A 189 -15.17 10.91 -5.95
C GLU A 189 -15.35 10.49 -7.42
N LEU A 190 -15.15 11.42 -8.36
CA LEU A 190 -15.26 11.13 -9.78
C LEU A 190 -14.26 10.06 -10.25
N LEU A 191 -12.99 10.14 -9.82
CA LEU A 191 -11.99 9.12 -10.12
C LEU A 191 -12.39 7.76 -9.56
N THR A 192 -12.93 7.72 -8.33
CA THR A 192 -13.41 6.49 -7.72
C THR A 192 -14.48 5.83 -8.59
N ASP A 193 -15.44 6.59 -9.10
CA ASP A 193 -16.50 6.07 -9.96
C ASP A 193 -16.01 5.69 -11.35
N VAL A 194 -15.07 6.43 -11.94
CA VAL A 194 -14.39 6.05 -13.18
C VAL A 194 -13.69 4.70 -13.01
N LEU A 195 -12.93 4.52 -11.93
CA LEU A 195 -12.23 3.27 -11.65
C LEU A 195 -13.21 2.11 -11.46
N LYS A 196 -14.28 2.30 -10.68
CA LYS A 196 -15.32 1.27 -10.47
C LYS A 196 -16.01 0.86 -11.77
N ARG A 197 -16.36 1.82 -12.64
CA ARG A 197 -16.97 1.54 -13.94
C ARG A 197 -16.05 0.74 -14.87
N ASN A 198 -14.74 0.89 -14.72
CA ASN A 198 -13.72 0.10 -15.43
C ASN A 198 -13.34 -1.20 -14.71
N GLY A 199 -14.12 -1.64 -13.70
CA GLY A 199 -13.92 -2.91 -13.02
C GLY A 199 -12.83 -2.92 -11.94
N TYR A 200 -12.26 -1.76 -11.59
CA TYR A 200 -11.26 -1.67 -10.53
C TYR A 200 -11.90 -1.61 -9.14
N PRO A 201 -11.32 -2.27 -8.12
CA PRO A 201 -11.85 -2.32 -6.75
C PRO A 201 -11.50 -1.05 -5.97
N ALA A 202 -11.96 0.10 -6.47
CA ALA A 202 -11.72 1.41 -5.87
C ALA A 202 -12.78 1.77 -4.82
N VAL A 203 -12.33 2.39 -3.73
CA VAL A 203 -13.19 2.95 -2.67
C VAL A 203 -12.75 4.36 -2.34
N LEU A 204 -13.71 5.27 -2.17
CA LEU A 204 -13.46 6.62 -1.67
C LEU A 204 -13.33 6.57 -0.15
N LEU A 205 -12.27 7.15 0.38
CA LEU A 205 -12.03 7.28 1.81
C LEU A 205 -12.72 8.53 2.37
N GLY A 206 -13.26 8.42 3.58
CA GLY A 206 -13.68 9.56 4.38
C GLY A 206 -12.47 10.35 4.91
N ILE A 207 -12.69 11.61 5.28
CA ILE A 207 -11.60 12.52 5.72
C ILE A 207 -10.87 12.06 6.99
N ASN A 208 -11.52 11.22 7.80
CA ASN A 208 -10.96 10.68 9.05
C ASN A 208 -10.36 9.28 8.86
N ASP A 209 -10.45 8.70 7.67
CA ASP A 209 -9.94 7.37 7.42
C ASP A 209 -8.41 7.35 7.39
N LYS A 210 -7.86 6.20 7.80
CA LYS A 210 -6.44 5.94 7.56
C LYS A 210 -6.17 6.03 6.05
N TYR A 211 -5.15 6.80 5.69
CA TYR A 211 -4.74 7.11 4.31
C TYR A 211 -5.63 8.11 3.56
N ALA A 212 -6.44 8.90 4.26
CA ALA A 212 -7.27 9.93 3.61
C ALA A 212 -6.46 11.02 2.89
N GLY A 213 -5.19 11.23 3.24
CA GLY A 213 -4.31 12.19 2.56
C GLY A 213 -4.62 13.67 2.80
N VAL A 214 -5.55 14.00 3.72
CA VAL A 214 -6.07 15.37 3.92
C VAL A 214 -5.28 16.24 4.90
N SER A 215 -4.19 15.72 5.50
CA SER A 215 -3.36 16.49 6.44
C SER A 215 -2.78 17.74 5.76
N PRO A 216 -2.83 18.93 6.39
CA PRO A 216 -2.20 20.13 5.83
C PRO A 216 -0.67 20.00 5.74
N ASN A 217 -0.06 19.09 6.50
CA ASN A 217 1.38 18.84 6.43
C ASN A 217 1.75 17.86 5.31
N ASN A 218 0.79 17.14 4.72
CA ASN A 218 1.07 16.26 3.59
C ASN A 218 1.60 17.08 2.42
N LEU A 219 2.82 16.77 1.97
CA LEU A 219 3.47 17.45 0.85
C LEU A 219 2.55 17.57 -0.37
N ALA A 220 1.75 16.55 -0.69
CA ALA A 220 0.83 16.60 -1.83
C ALA A 220 -0.19 17.76 -1.78
N ASN A 221 -0.45 18.33 -0.59
CA ASN A 221 -1.40 19.42 -0.36
C ASN A 221 -0.73 20.80 -0.36
N HIS A 222 0.57 20.90 -0.65
CA HIS A 222 1.30 22.17 -0.69
C HIS A 222 1.33 22.81 -2.09
N SER A 223 0.54 22.28 -3.02
CA SER A 223 0.34 22.84 -4.35
C SER A 223 -0.32 24.22 -4.27
N SER A 224 -0.27 24.98 -5.37
CA SER A 224 -0.81 26.35 -5.37
C SER A 224 -2.32 26.42 -5.10
N SER A 225 -3.08 25.36 -5.42
CA SER A 225 -4.50 25.25 -5.06
C SER A 225 -4.75 24.52 -3.74
N GLY A 226 -3.75 23.80 -3.22
CA GLY A 226 -3.90 22.86 -2.11
C GLY A 226 -4.73 21.61 -2.43
N LEU A 227 -5.17 21.43 -3.69
CA LEU A 227 -5.97 20.31 -4.15
C LEU A 227 -5.09 19.13 -4.58
N SER A 228 -5.39 17.96 -4.01
CA SER A 228 -4.71 16.71 -4.30
C SER A 228 -5.67 15.53 -4.40
N ILE A 229 -5.27 14.52 -5.17
CA ILE A 229 -5.83 13.17 -5.10
C ILE A 229 -4.74 12.22 -4.60
N GLN A 230 -5.05 11.44 -3.57
CA GLN A 230 -4.19 10.36 -3.09
C GLN A 230 -4.72 9.03 -3.60
N ILE A 231 -3.86 8.24 -4.26
CA ILE A 231 -4.19 6.91 -4.78
C ILE A 231 -3.34 5.87 -4.05
N GLU A 232 -3.99 5.12 -3.17
CA GLU A 232 -3.37 4.12 -2.30
C GLU A 232 -3.67 2.70 -2.78
N MET A 233 -2.63 1.98 -3.19
CA MET A 233 -2.75 0.70 -3.86
C MET A 233 -2.23 -0.45 -3.01
N SER A 234 -3.10 -1.39 -2.68
CA SER A 234 -2.72 -2.63 -1.98
C SER A 234 -1.61 -3.38 -2.71
N THR A 235 -0.81 -4.14 -1.97
CA THR A 235 0.22 -5.01 -2.54
C THR A 235 -0.37 -6.01 -3.54
N GLY A 236 -1.54 -6.58 -3.22
CA GLY A 236 -2.28 -7.48 -4.11
C GLY A 236 -2.68 -6.83 -5.43
N PHE A 237 -3.16 -5.58 -5.40
CA PHE A 237 -3.45 -4.83 -6.62
C PHE A 237 -2.18 -4.53 -7.42
N ARG A 238 -1.15 -3.96 -6.80
CA ARG A 238 0.12 -3.62 -7.50
C ARG A 238 0.76 -4.83 -8.14
N LYS A 239 0.81 -5.98 -7.46
CA LYS A 239 1.31 -7.24 -8.02
C LYS A 239 0.57 -7.68 -9.27
N SER A 240 -0.74 -7.43 -9.35
CA SER A 240 -1.54 -7.86 -10.50
C SER A 240 -1.25 -7.10 -11.80
N LEU A 241 -0.50 -6.00 -11.72
CA LEU A 241 -0.14 -5.17 -12.87
C LEU A 241 1.13 -5.65 -13.59
N PHE A 242 1.85 -6.63 -13.01
CA PHE A 242 3.14 -7.07 -13.53
C PHE A 242 3.23 -8.59 -13.55
N ASP A 243 3.84 -9.15 -14.59
CA ASP A 243 4.11 -10.58 -14.65
C ASP A 243 5.23 -10.97 -13.69
N THR A 244 6.19 -10.07 -13.43
CA THR A 244 7.26 -10.26 -12.44
C THR A 244 7.40 -9.06 -11.50
N PHE A 245 7.05 -9.25 -10.23
CA PHE A 245 7.00 -8.17 -9.23
C PHE A 245 8.32 -7.96 -8.48
N THR A 246 9.41 -7.67 -9.21
CA THR A 246 10.73 -7.35 -8.62
C THR A 246 11.23 -5.99 -9.10
N LEU A 247 12.11 -5.35 -8.31
CA LEU A 247 12.71 -4.05 -8.68
C LEU A 247 13.33 -4.08 -10.08
N LYS A 248 14.01 -5.17 -10.45
CA LYS A 248 14.66 -5.33 -11.75
C LYS A 248 13.70 -5.54 -12.93
N SER A 249 12.53 -6.14 -12.69
CA SER A 249 11.71 -6.70 -13.79
C SER A 249 10.40 -5.97 -14.02
N ARG A 250 9.85 -5.25 -13.04
CA ARG A 250 8.54 -4.57 -13.21
C ARG A 250 8.54 -3.57 -14.36
N ALA A 251 9.67 -2.91 -14.62
CA ALA A 251 9.82 -1.98 -15.74
C ALA A 251 9.65 -2.62 -17.14
N SER A 252 9.84 -3.94 -17.28
CA SER A 252 9.76 -4.66 -18.55
C SER A 252 8.71 -5.78 -18.57
N THR A 253 7.91 -5.91 -17.52
CA THR A 253 6.90 -6.98 -17.37
C THR A 253 5.51 -6.43 -17.03
N GLN A 254 5.22 -5.21 -17.47
CA GLN A 254 3.89 -4.62 -17.37
C GLN A 254 2.93 -5.40 -18.27
N ASN A 255 1.79 -5.82 -17.72
CA ASN A 255 0.77 -6.53 -18.47
C ASN A 255 -0.37 -5.60 -18.94
N ASP A 256 -1.38 -6.17 -19.61
CA ASP A 256 -2.52 -5.40 -20.13
C ASP A 256 -3.29 -4.65 -19.03
N THR A 257 -3.35 -5.20 -17.81
CA THR A 257 -4.02 -4.53 -16.68
C THR A 257 -3.27 -3.26 -16.28
N PHE A 258 -1.94 -3.27 -16.31
CA PHE A 258 -1.13 -2.05 -16.09
C PHE A 258 -1.43 -0.99 -17.15
N LEU A 259 -1.43 -1.39 -18.43
CA LEU A 259 -1.66 -0.46 -19.54
C LEU A 259 -3.07 0.14 -19.48
N GLN A 260 -4.09 -0.67 -19.22
CA GLN A 260 -5.47 -0.20 -19.11
C GLN A 260 -5.67 0.70 -17.87
N PHE A 261 -5.06 0.35 -16.74
CA PHE A 261 -5.19 1.14 -15.50
C PHE A 261 -4.55 2.51 -15.63
N THR A 262 -3.33 2.57 -16.16
CA THR A 262 -2.62 3.83 -16.41
C THR A 262 -3.34 4.68 -17.46
N LYS A 263 -3.84 4.08 -18.54
CA LYS A 263 -4.68 4.78 -19.51
C LYS A 263 -5.94 5.37 -18.86
N THR A 264 -6.63 4.60 -18.01
CA THR A 264 -7.84 5.08 -17.30
C THR A 264 -7.55 6.31 -16.47
N ILE A 265 -6.41 6.34 -15.76
CA ILE A 265 -5.99 7.51 -14.98
C ILE A 265 -5.61 8.67 -15.91
N SER A 266 -4.83 8.42 -16.97
CA SER A 266 -4.45 9.47 -17.92
C SER A 266 -5.65 10.12 -18.62
N ASP A 267 -6.63 9.32 -19.06
CA ASP A 267 -7.89 9.80 -19.64
C ASP A 267 -8.65 10.65 -18.61
N PHE A 268 -8.81 10.17 -17.38
CA PHE A 268 -9.41 10.94 -16.30
C PHE A 268 -8.73 12.30 -16.10
N ILE A 269 -7.38 12.35 -16.13
CA ILE A 269 -6.68 13.62 -15.96
C ILE A 269 -6.95 14.55 -17.15
N ASN A 270 -6.88 14.05 -18.39
CA ASN A 270 -7.16 14.84 -19.60
C ASN A 270 -8.58 15.46 -19.56
N ASP A 271 -9.56 14.73 -19.03
CA ASP A 271 -10.94 15.16 -19.03
C ASP A 271 -11.29 16.16 -17.91
N ASN A 272 -10.48 16.19 -16.84
CA ASN A 272 -10.85 16.87 -15.57
C ASN A 272 -9.88 17.95 -15.10
N TYR A 273 -8.74 18.10 -15.77
CA TYR A 273 -7.75 19.14 -15.52
C TYR A 273 -7.50 19.90 -16.84
N LYS A 274 -7.62 21.22 -16.77
CA LYS A 274 -7.44 22.14 -17.90
C LYS A 274 -6.02 22.69 -17.91
#